data_AF-A0A6V7IRY9-F1
#
_entry.id   AF-A0A6V7IRY9-F1
#
_cell.length_a   1.000
_cell.length_b   1.000
_cell.length_c   1.000
_cell.angle_alpha   90.00
_cell.angle_beta   90.00
_cell.angle_gamma   90.00
#
_symmetry.space_group_name_H-M   'P 1'
#
loop_
_entity.id
_entity.type
_entity.pdbx_description
1 polymer ?
#
loop_
_entity_poly.entity_id
_entity_poly.type
_entity_poly.pdbx_seq_one_letter_code
_entity_poly.pdbx_strand_id
1 'polypeptide(L)' 'VFKRYLPNNKLRLYIINRDLVVSGGKIDKLQGVIAVEPDYIQDRR' A
#
# COMPACT_ATOMS: atom_id res chain seq x y z
N VAL A 1 7.31 7.69 -5.24
CA VAL A 1 6.21 6.82 -4.76
C VAL A 1 6.11 5.61 -5.68
N PHE A 2 6.21 4.41 -5.10
CA PHE A 2 6.05 3.16 -5.82
C PHE A 2 4.60 2.73 -5.79
N LYS A 3 4.13 2.12 -6.89
CA LYS A 3 2.73 1.74 -7.04
C LYS A 3 2.58 0.31 -7.57
N ARG A 4 1.59 -0.40 -7.06
CA ARG A 4 1.19 -1.72 -7.56
C ARG A 4 -0.32 -1.82 -7.62
N TYR A 5 -0.79 -2.55 -8.63
CA TYR A 5 -2.20 -2.71 -8.96
C TYR A 5 -2.59 -4.16 -8.69
N LEU A 6 -3.81 -4.37 -8.18
CA LEU A 6 -4.44 -5.68 -8.36
C LEU A 6 -4.74 -5.91 -9.85
N PRO A 7 -4.82 -7.16 -10.32
CA PRO A 7 -5.09 -7.47 -11.73
C PRO A 7 -6.39 -6.85 -12.27
N ASN A 8 -7.39 -6.67 -11.41
CA ASN A 8 -8.67 -6.06 -11.76
C ASN A 8 -8.67 -4.52 -11.73
N ASN A 9 -7.52 -3.89 -11.42
CA ASN A 9 -7.33 -2.45 -11.24
C ASN A 9 -8.23 -1.77 -10.18
N LYS A 10 -9.04 -2.53 -9.44
CA LYS A 10 -9.98 -1.98 -8.45
C LYS A 10 -9.30 -1.55 -7.15
N LEU A 11 -8.05 -1.99 -6.92
CA LEU A 11 -7.24 -1.62 -5.77
C LEU A 11 -5.82 -1.28 -6.21
N ARG A 12 -5.31 -0.16 -5.68
CA ARG A 12 -3.99 0.39 -5.99
C ARG A 12 -3.26 0.71 -4.70
N LEU A 13 -2.13 0.05 -4.47
CA LEU A 13 -1.24 0.31 -3.35
C LEU A 13 -0.19 1.35 -3.78
N TYR A 14 0.02 2.35 -2.94
CA TYR A 14 1.10 3.32 -3.06
C TYR A 14 1.97 3.26 -1.81
N ILE A 15 3.28 3.06 -1.97
CA ILE A 15 4.26 3.11 -0.87
C ILE A 15 5.33 4.14 -1.17
N ILE A 16 5.86 4.77 -0.13
CA ILE A 16 6.89 5.81 -0.28
C ILE A 16 8.25 5.15 -0.56
N ASN A 17 8.65 4.17 0.27
CA ASN A 17 9.94 3.49 0.21
C ASN A 17 9.75 1.99 -0.04
N ARG A 18 10.66 1.35 -0.79
CA ARG A 18 10.75 -0.12 -0.91
C ARG A 18 11.70 -0.73 0.10
N ASP A 19 12.78 -0.01 0.35
CA ASP A 19 13.80 -0.41 1.31
C ASP A 19 13.48 0.26 2.64
N LEU A 20 13.55 -0.50 3.72
CA LEU A 20 13.35 -0.01 5.08
C LEU A 20 14.67 -0.18 5.82
N VAL A 21 15.11 0.88 6.51
CA VAL A 21 16.36 0.84 7.26
C VAL A 21 16.11 0.21 8.62
N VAL A 22 17.01 -0.69 9.03
CA VAL A 22 17.07 -1.21 10.39
C VAL A 22 18.23 -0.52 11.11
N SER A 23 17.95 0.16 12.21
CA SER A 23 18.96 0.85 13.02
C SER A 23 18.62 0.75 14.51
N GLY A 24 19.62 0.48 15.35
CA GLY A 24 19.45 0.44 16.81
C GLY A 24 18.34 -0.50 17.30
N GLY A 25 18.12 -1.63 16.62
CA GLY A 25 17.07 -2.60 16.96
C GLY A 25 15.64 -2.18 16.59
N LYS A 26 15.48 -1.07 15.83
CA LYS A 26 14.20 -0.61 15.30
C LYS A 26 14.22 -0.58 13.78
N ILE A 27 13.06 -0.75 13.17
CA ILE A 27 12.85 -0.69 11.72
C ILE A 27 11.98 0.52 11.37
N ASP A 28 12.29 1.15 10.24
CA ASP A 28 11.45 2.22 9.69
C ASP A 28 10.02 1.75 9.47
N LYS A 29 9.07 2.68 9.65
CA LYS A 29 7.67 2.40 9.36
C LYS A 29 7.44 2.39 7.85
N LEU A 30 6.74 1.37 7.36
CA LEU A 30 6.22 1.37 6.00
C LEU A 30 5.09 2.38 5.88
N GLN A 31 5.29 3.41 5.06
CA GLN A 31 4.29 4.44 4.81
C GLN A 31 3.70 4.30 3.42
N GLY A 32 2.37 4.44 3.34
CA GLY A 32 1.64 4.30 2.09
C GLY A 32 0.15 4.55 2.25
N VAL A 33 -0.53 4.53 1.10
CA VAL A 33 -2.00 4.63 1.00
C VAL A 33 -2.51 3.58 0.03
N ILE A 34 -3.77 3.17 0.23
CA ILE A 34 -4.48 2.30 -0.71
C ILE A 34 -5.61 3.13 -1.31
N ALA A 35 -5.61 3.25 -2.63
CA ALA A 35 -6.75 3.78 -3.38
C ALA A 35 -7.63 2.62 -3.83
N VAL A 36 -8.93 2.73 -3.58
CA VAL A 36 -9.89 1.68 -3.89
C VAL A 36 -11.09 2.28 -4.62
N GLU A 37 -11.58 1.56 -5.63
CA GLU A 37 -12.83 1.88 -6.28
C GLU A 37 -14.00 1.62 -5.31
N PRO A 38 -14.84 2.62 -4.99
CA PRO A 38 -15.87 2.50 -3.94
C PRO A 38 -16.79 1.29 -4.11
N ASP A 39 -17.24 1.04 -5.33
CA ASP A 39 -18.15 -0.06 -5.67
C ASP A 39 -17.51 -1.44 -5.51
N TYR A 40 -16.19 -1.52 -5.36
CA TYR A 40 -15.48 -2.79 -5.12
C TYR A 40 -15.56 -3.25 -3.66
N ILE A 41 -15.71 -2.32 -2.71
CA ILE A 41 -15.67 -2.59 -1.28
C ILE A 41 -17.07 -2.77 -0.69
N GLN A 42 -18.14 -2.33 -1.38
CA GLN A 42 -19.49 -2.32 -0.81
C GLN A 42 -19.95 -3.68 -0.24
N ASP A 43 -19.52 -4.80 -0.82
CA ASP A 43 -19.84 -6.16 -0.37
C ASP A 43 -18.72 -6.89 0.38
N ARG A 44 -17.60 -6.20 0.68
CA ARG A 44 -16.42 -6.79 1.33
C ARG A 44 -16.07 -5.98 2.58
N ARG A 45 -16.78 -6.23 3.67
CA ARG A 45 -16.44 -5.72 5.01
C ARG A 45 -16.00 -6.85 5.92
#